data_AF-X7YKI2-F1
#
_entry.id   AF-X7YKI2-F1
#
_cell.length_a   1.000
_cell.length_b   1.000
_cell.length_c   1.000
_cell.angle_alpha   90.00
_cell.angle_beta   90.00
_cell.angle_gamma   90.00
#
_symmetry.space_group_name_H-M   'P 1'
#
loop_
_entity.id
_entity.type
_entity.pdbx_description
1 polymer ?
#
loop_
_entity_poly.entity_id
_entity_poly.type
_entity_poly.pdbx_seq_one_letter_code
_entity_poly.pdbx_strand_id
1 'polypeptide(L)'
;MGREQVAAAILVAAADLFAERGPAATSIRDIAARSKVNHGLVFRHFGTKERLVGAVLDHLGTTTTTLLQSGAPATEVERAFDRHMRVMARALLDGYPAGQLQSRFPGVSQLLDQVRPDTTATARPGWPSPTPLPCNWVGGCSSRSCGPRQVSTR
;
A
#
# COMPACT_ATOMS: atom_id res chain seq x y z
N MET A 1 24.84 9.16 14.97
CA MET A 1 23.76 8.42 14.27
C MET A 1 23.60 9.02 12.89
N GLY A 2 23.63 8.19 11.86
CA GLY A 2 23.39 8.60 10.48
C GLY A 2 21.98 9.12 10.27
N ARG A 3 21.80 9.95 9.25
CA ARG A 3 20.53 10.60 8.89
C ARG A 3 19.36 9.60 8.74
N GLU A 4 19.63 8.42 8.18
CA GLU A 4 18.65 7.36 7.97
C GLU A 4 18.23 6.66 9.27
N GLN A 5 19.16 6.47 10.20
CA GLN A 5 18.90 5.86 11.51
C GLN A 5 17.98 6.76 12.36
N VAL A 6 18.19 8.08 12.27
CA VAL A 6 17.32 9.07 12.91
C VAL A 6 15.91 9.02 12.32
N ALA A 7 15.80 8.97 10.99
CA ALA A 7 14.51 8.87 10.32
C ALA A 7 13.77 7.58 10.71
N ALA A 8 14.46 6.43 10.73
CA ALA A 8 13.88 5.15 11.14
C ALA A 8 13.40 5.18 12.61
N ALA A 9 14.20 5.73 13.53
CA ALA A 9 13.80 5.86 14.93
C ALA A 9 12.55 6.74 15.11
N ILE A 10 12.45 7.83 14.34
CA ILE A 10 11.26 8.69 14.32
C ILE A 10 10.05 7.92 13.80
N LEU A 11 10.18 7.18 12.69
CA LEU A 11 9.08 6.42 12.10
C LEU A 11 8.55 5.35 13.04
N VAL A 12 9.42 4.62 13.73
CA VAL A 12 9.03 3.60 14.73
C VAL A 12 8.29 4.26 15.90
N ALA A 13 8.84 5.34 16.46
CA ALA A 13 8.21 6.04 17.58
C ALA A 13 6.85 6.68 17.20
N ALA A 14 6.75 7.24 16.00
CA ALA A 14 5.51 7.80 15.48
C ALA A 14 4.46 6.70 15.23
N ALA A 15 4.86 5.57 14.65
CA ALA A 15 3.98 4.43 14.45
C ALA A 15 3.40 3.88 15.75
N ASP A 16 4.19 3.83 16.82
CA ASP A 16 3.70 3.45 18.17
C ASP A 16 2.63 4.43 18.65
N LEU A 17 2.95 5.73 18.65
CA LEU A 17 2.05 6.76 19.17
C LEU A 17 0.75 6.87 18.37
N PHE A 18 0.83 6.72 17.04
CA PHE A 18 -0.36 6.71 16.20
C PHE A 18 -1.23 5.46 16.46
N ALA A 19 -0.61 4.30 16.71
CA ALA A 19 -1.32 3.09 17.09
C ALA A 19 -1.96 3.18 18.50
N GLU A 20 -1.37 3.95 19.41
CA GLU A 20 -1.86 4.16 20.78
C GLU A 20 -2.95 5.22 20.88
N ARG A 21 -2.82 6.36 20.19
CA ARG A 21 -3.67 7.56 20.38
C ARG A 21 -4.27 8.15 19.11
N GLY A 22 -3.74 7.77 17.95
CA GLY A 22 -4.07 8.39 16.66
C GLY A 22 -3.18 9.59 16.31
N PRO A 23 -3.08 9.95 15.02
CA PRO A 23 -2.33 11.12 14.58
C PRO A 23 -2.81 12.44 15.19
N ALA A 24 -4.11 12.70 15.30
CA ALA A 24 -4.63 13.97 15.81
C ALA A 24 -4.14 14.29 17.22
N ALA A 25 -4.21 13.29 18.12
CA ALA A 25 -3.81 13.41 19.52
C ALA A 25 -2.28 13.35 19.76
N THR A 26 -1.47 13.15 18.72
CA THR A 26 -0.01 13.03 18.82
C THR A 26 0.68 14.27 18.27
N SER A 27 1.55 14.91 19.05
CA SER A 27 2.34 16.05 18.58
C SER A 27 3.73 15.63 18.06
N ILE A 28 4.35 16.46 17.22
CA ILE A 28 5.75 16.25 16.77
C ILE A 28 6.72 16.26 17.97
N ARG A 29 6.36 16.97 19.05
CA ARG A 29 7.14 16.99 20.29
C ARG A 29 7.08 15.65 21.03
N ASP A 30 5.91 15.00 21.08
CA ASP A 30 5.75 13.67 21.69
C ASP A 30 6.58 12.62 20.95
N ILE A 31 6.57 12.69 19.62
CA ILE A 31 7.37 11.81 18.76
C ILE A 31 8.86 12.03 18.98
N ALA A 32 9.31 13.28 19.04
CA ALA A 32 10.71 13.62 19.31
C ALA A 32 11.17 13.11 20.69
N ALA A 33 10.32 13.29 21.71
CA ALA A 33 10.58 12.78 23.06
C ALA A 33 10.69 11.25 23.08
N ARG A 34 9.77 10.55 22.41
CA ARG A 34 9.76 9.08 22.35
C ARG A 34 10.93 8.51 21.56
N SER A 35 11.30 9.15 20.45
CA SER A 35 12.45 8.73 19.61
C SER A 35 13.81 9.19 20.16
N LYS A 36 13.84 9.98 21.25
CA LYS A 36 15.05 10.57 21.84
C LYS A 36 15.86 11.41 20.85
N VAL A 37 15.17 12.08 19.91
CA VAL A 37 15.79 12.95 18.91
C VAL A 37 15.42 14.41 19.18
N ASN A 38 16.24 15.34 18.70
CA ASN A 38 15.91 16.76 18.77
C ASN A 38 14.70 17.07 17.87
N HIS A 39 13.73 17.80 18.40
CA HIS A 39 12.54 18.26 17.67
C HIS A 39 12.87 18.95 16.33
N GLY A 40 13.95 19.74 16.29
CA GLY A 40 14.41 20.39 15.06
C GLY A 40 14.83 19.41 13.96
N LEU A 41 15.31 18.22 14.33
CA LEU A 41 15.62 17.16 13.35
C LEU A 41 14.32 16.60 12.77
N VAL A 42 13.31 16.33 13.59
CA VAL A 42 12.02 15.82 13.08
C VAL A 42 11.42 16.78 12.05
N PHE A 43 11.41 18.07 12.35
CA PHE A 43 10.93 19.10 11.42
C PHE A 43 11.75 19.17 10.14
N ARG A 44 13.09 19.09 10.22
CA ARG A 44 13.97 19.09 9.04
C ARG A 44 13.76 17.86 8.15
N HIS A 45 13.45 16.71 8.73
CA HIS A 45 13.31 15.45 8.01
C HIS A 45 11.96 15.29 7.32
N PHE A 46 10.86 15.64 7.99
CA PHE A 46 9.51 15.37 7.50
C PHE A 46 8.74 16.65 7.15
N GLY A 47 9.11 17.78 7.73
CA GLY A 47 8.45 19.08 7.54
C GLY A 47 7.12 19.15 8.26
N THR A 48 6.06 18.62 7.65
CA THR A 48 4.69 18.71 8.19
C THR A 48 4.23 17.41 8.83
N LYS A 49 3.18 17.51 9.65
CA LYS A 49 2.58 16.36 10.32
C LYS A 49 1.95 15.38 9.32
N GLU A 50 1.32 15.89 8.26
CA GLU A 50 0.72 15.10 7.19
C GLU A 50 1.78 14.28 6.47
N ARG A 51 2.92 14.90 6.13
CA ARG A 51 4.06 14.19 5.52
C ARG A 51 4.63 13.12 6.45
N LEU A 52 4.69 13.37 7.75
CA LEU A 52 5.12 12.38 8.73
C LEU A 52 4.12 11.21 8.82
N VAL A 53 2.81 11.49 8.83
CA VAL A 53 1.78 10.45 8.82
C VAL A 53 1.89 9.59 7.56
N GLY A 54 2.06 10.20 6.38
CA GLY A 54 2.28 9.46 5.14
C GLY A 54 3.53 8.58 5.20
N ALA A 55 4.66 9.14 5.63
CA ALA A 55 5.91 8.38 5.76
C ALA A 55 5.80 7.19 6.74
N VAL A 56 5.01 7.33 7.81
CA VAL A 56 4.74 6.23 8.76
C VAL A 56 3.87 5.14 8.11
N LEU A 57 2.82 5.53 7.39
CA LEU A 57 1.96 4.57 6.68
C LEU A 57 2.75 3.80 5.61
N ASP A 58 3.60 4.49 4.84
CA ASP A 58 4.48 3.88 3.84
C ASP A 58 5.51 2.93 4.48
N HIS A 59 6.10 3.33 5.61
CA HIS A 59 7.02 2.49 6.36
C HIS A 59 6.36 1.19 6.87
N LEU A 60 5.15 1.29 7.44
CA LEU A 60 4.39 0.14 7.91
C LEU A 60 3.93 -0.76 6.75
N GLY A 61 3.52 -0.18 5.63
CA GLY A 61 3.17 -0.91 4.42
C GLY A 61 4.36 -1.69 3.88
N THR A 62 5.50 -1.02 3.71
CA THR A 62 6.76 -1.65 3.25
C THR A 62 7.18 -2.79 4.17
N THR A 63 7.12 -2.59 5.50
CA THR A 63 7.45 -3.63 6.48
C THR A 63 6.57 -4.87 6.31
N THR A 64 5.26 -4.66 6.12
CA THR A 64 4.30 -5.75 5.92
C THR A 64 4.57 -6.49 4.61
N THR A 65 4.82 -5.76 3.52
CA THR A 65 5.18 -6.34 2.21
C THR A 65 6.49 -7.13 2.28
N THR A 66 7.52 -6.61 2.96
CA THR A 66 8.81 -7.30 3.12
C THR A 66 8.64 -8.61 3.90
N LEU A 67 7.83 -8.62 4.96
CA LEU A 67 7.55 -9.83 5.72
C LEU A 67 6.86 -10.89 4.85
N LEU A 68 5.83 -10.49 4.09
CA LEU A 68 5.15 -11.36 3.12
C LEU A 68 6.14 -11.97 2.10
N GLN A 69 7.03 -11.15 1.55
CA GLN A 69 8.00 -11.59 0.54
C GLN A 69 9.10 -12.48 1.10
N SER A 70 9.45 -12.31 2.38
CA SER A 70 10.48 -13.11 3.05
C SER A 70 10.01 -14.51 3.47
N GLY A 71 8.71 -14.82 3.34
CA GLY A 71 8.15 -16.06 3.88
C GLY A 71 8.15 -16.07 5.41
N ALA A 72 8.03 -14.90 6.05
CA ALA A 72 7.95 -14.78 7.50
C ALA A 72 6.76 -15.60 8.04
N PRO A 73 6.82 -16.07 9.30
CA PRO A 73 5.71 -16.80 9.89
C PRO A 73 4.43 -15.97 9.88
N ALA A 74 3.29 -16.62 9.63
CA ALA A 74 1.99 -15.95 9.50
C ALA A 74 1.69 -15.01 10.67
N THR A 75 2.05 -15.39 11.90
CA THR A 75 1.83 -14.57 13.10
C THR A 75 2.61 -13.24 13.08
N GLU A 76 3.75 -13.14 12.40
CA GLU A 76 4.49 -11.88 12.25
C GLU A 76 3.85 -10.98 11.20
N VAL A 77 3.44 -11.56 10.08
CA VAL A 77 2.69 -10.87 9.03
C VAL A 77 1.38 -10.32 9.58
N GLU A 78 0.62 -11.13 10.30
CA GLU A 78 -0.64 -10.74 10.95
C GLU A 78 -0.43 -9.57 11.92
N ARG A 79 0.59 -9.63 12.79
CA ARG A 79 0.90 -8.52 13.72
C ARG A 79 1.28 -7.24 12.98
N ALA A 80 2.07 -7.33 11.91
CA ALA A 80 2.46 -6.18 11.12
C ALA A 80 1.26 -5.55 10.39
N PHE A 81 0.42 -6.40 9.79
CA PHE A 81 -0.80 -5.99 9.11
C PHE A 81 -1.80 -5.36 10.08
N ASP A 82 -2.06 -5.97 11.24
CA ASP A 82 -2.93 -5.44 12.29
C ASP A 82 -2.48 -4.05 12.75
N ARG A 83 -1.17 -3.87 12.95
CA ARG A 83 -0.59 -2.58 13.31
C ARG A 83 -0.80 -1.56 12.19
N HIS A 84 -0.52 -1.93 10.94
CA HIS A 84 -0.72 -1.07 9.77
C HIS A 84 -2.18 -0.61 9.66
N MET A 85 -3.13 -1.56 9.74
CA MET A 85 -4.56 -1.28 9.66
C MET A 85 -5.06 -0.42 10.81
N ARG A 86 -4.56 -0.64 12.04
CA ARG A 86 -4.92 0.20 13.20
C ARG A 86 -4.49 1.65 13.03
N VAL A 87 -3.26 1.89 12.56
CA VAL A 87 -2.75 3.24 12.31
C VAL A 87 -3.51 3.89 11.16
N MET A 88 -3.78 3.15 10.08
CA MET A 88 -4.55 3.63 8.95
C MET A 88 -5.98 4.02 9.35
N ALA A 89 -6.69 3.15 10.07
CA ALA A 89 -8.05 3.40 10.52
C ALA A 89 -8.13 4.68 11.37
N ARG A 90 -7.19 4.88 12.29
CA ARG A 90 -7.15 6.09 13.13
C ARG A 90 -6.81 7.35 12.32
N ALA A 91 -5.86 7.26 11.40
CA ALA A 91 -5.55 8.38 10.51
C ALA A 91 -6.76 8.80 9.67
N LEU A 92 -7.52 7.82 9.14
CA LEU A 92 -8.76 8.05 8.40
C LEU A 92 -9.84 8.69 9.28
N LEU A 93 -10.04 8.18 10.51
CA LEU A 93 -10.99 8.74 11.47
C LEU A 93 -10.63 10.17 11.88
N ASP A 94 -9.33 10.48 11.94
CA ASP A 94 -8.81 11.82 12.22
C ASP A 94 -8.86 12.76 11.00
N GLY A 95 -9.42 12.31 9.87
CA GLY A 95 -9.60 13.12 8.66
C GLY A 95 -8.34 13.28 7.81
N TYR A 96 -7.30 12.47 8.02
CA TYR A 96 -6.13 12.48 7.14
C TYR A 96 -6.47 11.81 5.81
N PRO A 97 -6.13 12.42 4.67
CA PRO A 97 -6.42 11.84 3.35
C PRO A 97 -5.45 10.68 3.07
N ALA A 98 -5.75 9.49 3.61
CA ALA A 98 -4.89 8.30 3.42
C ALA A 98 -4.69 7.96 1.93
N GLY A 99 -5.70 8.23 1.10
CA GLY A 99 -5.64 8.02 -0.35
C GLY A 99 -4.72 8.97 -1.12
N GLN A 100 -4.31 10.11 -0.53
CA GLN A 100 -3.29 11.00 -1.12
C GLN A 100 -1.90 10.74 -0.55
N LEU A 101 -1.82 10.06 0.60
CA LEU A 101 -0.59 9.80 1.33
C LEU A 101 0.05 8.45 0.98
N GLN A 102 -0.72 7.49 0.45
CA GLN A 102 -0.21 6.20 -0.04
C GLN A 102 0.06 6.26 -1.55
N SER A 103 1.31 6.54 -1.93
CA SER A 103 1.72 6.57 -3.36
C SER A 103 1.82 5.17 -4.00
N ARG A 104 1.61 4.10 -3.23
CA ARG A 104 1.61 2.72 -3.72
C ARG A 104 0.76 1.93 -2.74
N PHE A 105 -0.37 1.36 -3.16
CA PHE A 105 -1.03 0.30 -2.39
C PHE A 105 -0.14 -0.96 -2.49
N PRO A 106 0.75 -1.25 -1.54
CA PRO A 106 1.74 -2.30 -1.69
C PRO A 106 1.19 -3.50 -0.93
N GLY A 107 0.29 -4.22 -1.58
CA GLY A 107 -0.28 -5.42 -0.96
C GLY A 107 -1.66 -5.77 -1.44
N VAL A 108 -2.51 -4.84 -1.90
CA VAL A 108 -3.85 -5.24 -2.36
C VAL A 108 -3.77 -6.13 -3.60
N SER A 109 -2.89 -5.84 -4.57
CA SER A 109 -2.69 -6.74 -5.70
C SER A 109 -2.13 -8.11 -5.30
N GLN A 110 -1.12 -8.15 -4.41
CA GLN A 110 -0.50 -9.41 -3.95
C GLN A 110 -1.40 -10.21 -2.99
N LEU A 111 -2.15 -9.52 -2.13
CA LEU A 111 -3.15 -10.10 -1.24
C LEU A 111 -4.34 -10.60 -2.06
N LEU A 112 -4.77 -9.90 -3.12
CA LEU A 112 -5.77 -10.40 -4.05
C LEU A 112 -5.30 -11.63 -4.82
N ASP A 113 -4.00 -11.76 -5.12
CA ASP A 113 -3.45 -12.99 -5.69
C ASP A 113 -3.41 -14.16 -4.69
N GLN A 114 -3.26 -13.89 -3.38
CA GLN A 114 -3.31 -14.92 -2.33
C GLN A 114 -4.71 -15.24 -1.80
N VAL A 115 -5.63 -14.27 -1.87
CA VAL A 115 -7.03 -14.39 -1.43
C VAL A 115 -7.94 -14.76 -2.60
N ARG A 116 -7.49 -14.64 -3.86
CA ARG A 116 -8.20 -15.27 -4.97
C ARG A 116 -8.15 -16.78 -4.73
N PRO A 117 -9.28 -17.44 -4.40
CA PRO A 117 -9.31 -18.88 -4.57
C PRO A 117 -8.97 -19.15 -6.03
N ASP A 118 -8.21 -20.20 -6.31
CA ASP A 118 -7.95 -20.72 -7.66
C ASP A 118 -9.26 -20.75 -8.45
N THR A 119 -9.58 -19.66 -9.14
CA THR A 119 -10.84 -19.54 -9.90
C THR A 119 -10.65 -20.13 -11.29
N THR A 120 -9.53 -20.81 -11.52
CA THR A 120 -9.16 -21.49 -12.75
C THR A 120 -9.72 -22.90 -12.87
N ALA A 121 -10.47 -23.45 -11.90
CA ALA A 121 -10.88 -24.86 -12.00
C ALA A 121 -12.30 -25.25 -11.56
N THR A 122 -13.25 -24.33 -11.41
CA THR A 122 -14.67 -24.72 -11.45
C THR A 122 -15.49 -23.68 -12.18
N ALA A 123 -15.77 -23.95 -13.46
CA ALA A 123 -16.94 -23.40 -14.11
C ALA A 123 -18.14 -23.64 -13.18
N ARG A 124 -18.74 -22.56 -12.67
CA ARG A 124 -19.98 -22.65 -11.89
C ARG A 124 -21.03 -23.26 -12.83
N PRO A 125 -21.69 -24.39 -12.47
CA PRO A 125 -22.75 -24.93 -13.29
C PRO A 125 -23.83 -23.85 -13.51
N GLY A 126 -24.03 -23.43 -14.75
CA GLY A 126 -25.02 -22.42 -15.12
C GLY A 126 -24.51 -21.00 -15.42
N TRP A 127 -23.21 -20.72 -15.30
CA TRP A 127 -22.68 -19.45 -15.80
C TRP A 127 -22.37 -19.58 -17.31
N PRO A 128 -22.95 -18.73 -18.19
CA PRO A 128 -22.58 -18.75 -19.60
C PRO A 128 -21.09 -18.40 -19.76
N SER A 129 -20.34 -19.22 -20.49
CA SER A 129 -18.98 -18.88 -20.88
C SER A 129 -18.97 -17.54 -21.61
N PRO A 130 -17.92 -16.71 -21.46
CA PRO A 130 -17.80 -15.49 -22.24
C PRO A 130 -17.75 -15.89 -23.71
N THR A 131 -18.85 -15.68 -24.43
CA THR A 131 -18.89 -15.83 -25.87
C THR A 131 -17.92 -14.81 -26.46
N PRO A 132 -17.09 -15.20 -27.45
CA PRO A 132 -16.25 -14.24 -28.13
C PRO A 132 -17.16 -13.21 -28.81
N LEU A 133 -17.15 -11.98 -28.31
CA LEU A 133 -17.87 -10.89 -28.93
C LEU A 133 -17.34 -10.72 -30.36
N PRO A 134 -18.20 -10.68 -31.38
CA PRO A 134 -17.76 -10.40 -32.73
C PRO A 134 -17.16 -8.99 -32.79
N CYS A 135 -16.05 -8.86 -33.51
CA CYS A 135 -15.18 -7.67 -33.60
C CYS A 135 -15.82 -6.42 -34.24
N ASN A 136 -17.15 -6.24 -34.24
CA ASN A 136 -17.83 -5.16 -34.96
C ASN A 136 -18.34 -3.99 -34.11
N TRP A 137 -17.97 -3.88 -32.84
CA TRP A 137 -18.21 -2.66 -32.06
C TRP A 137 -17.26 -1.55 -32.54
N VAL A 138 -17.67 -0.88 -33.62
CA VAL A 138 -17.02 0.30 -34.18
C VAL A 138 -17.30 1.48 -33.25
N GLY A 139 -16.31 1.82 -32.44
CA GLY A 139 -16.37 2.94 -31.51
C GLY A 139 -14.98 3.34 -31.01
N GLY A 140 -14.07 3.67 -31.93
CA GLY A 140 -12.91 4.49 -31.62
C GLY A 140 -11.74 3.80 -30.90
N CYS A 141 -10.87 3.14 -31.66
CA CYS A 141 -9.45 3.13 -31.34
C CYS A 141 -8.64 3.36 -32.62
N SER A 142 -8.42 4.64 -32.90
CA SER A 142 -7.40 5.10 -33.84
C SER A 142 -6.02 4.86 -33.23
N SER A 143 -5.25 3.94 -33.79
CA SER A 143 -3.97 4.27 -34.41
C SER A 143 -3.16 3.02 -34.69
N ARG A 144 -2.71 2.94 -35.95
CA ARG A 144 -1.43 2.39 -36.39
C ARG A 144 -1.12 0.93 -36.02
N SER A 145 -1.16 0.10 -37.07
CA SER A 145 -0.22 -0.99 -37.40
C SER A 145 -0.84 -2.39 -37.53
N CYS A 146 -1.64 -2.59 -38.58
CA CYS A 146 -1.75 -3.91 -39.21
C CYS A 146 -1.17 -3.81 -40.62
N GLY A 147 0.15 -4.00 -40.70
CA GLY A 147 0.85 -4.37 -41.93
C GLY A 147 0.87 -5.89 -42.11
N PRO A 148 1.17 -6.38 -43.32
CA PRO A 148 0.52 -7.56 -43.87
C PRO A 148 1.36 -8.83 -43.76
N ARG A 149 0.71 -10.00 -43.77
CA ARG A 149 1.30 -11.15 -44.45
C ARG A 149 0.23 -12.10 -45.00
N GLN A 150 0.29 -12.24 -46.32
CA GLN A 150 -0.41 -13.21 -47.14
C GLN A 150 -0.08 -14.66 -46.75
N VAL A 151 -0.92 -15.56 -47.26
CA VAL A 151 -0.63 -16.82 -47.99
C VAL A 151 -1.66 -17.86 -47.52
N SER A 152 -2.29 -18.70 -48.33
CA SER A 152 -2.62 -18.77 -49.76
C SER A 152 -3.50 -20.04 -49.87
N THR A 153 -4.38 -20.08 -50.87
CA THR A 153 -4.79 -21.26 -51.65
C THR A 153 -5.16 -22.55 -50.89
N ARG A 154 -6.44 -22.94 -50.94
CA ARG A 154 -6.99 -23.75 -52.03
C ARG A 154 -8.52 -23.72 -52.01
#